data_AF-G7M6C0-F1
#
_entry.id   AF-G7M6C0-F1
#
_cell.length_a   1.000
_cell.length_b   1.000
_cell.length_c   1.000
_cell.angle_alpha   90.00
_cell.angle_beta   90.00
_cell.angle_gamma   90.00
#
_symmetry.space_group_name_H-M   'P 1'
#
loop_
_entity.id
_entity.type
_entity.pdbx_description
1 polymer ?
#
loop_
_entity_poly.entity_id
_entity_poly.type
_entity_poly.pdbx_seq_one_letter_code
_entity_poly.pdbx_strand_id
1 'polypeptide(L)' 'MGNNIEIILEKIKTLPVIKSGKQSIISLSSSNVNLSAEDFNDAIEYIWEKALIKILKVEREYKYIIKIYADVTK' A
#
# COMPACT_ATOMS: atom_id res chain seq x y z
N MET A 1 -9.60 -2.29 -12.45
CA MET A 1 -9.43 -1.81 -11.07
C MET A 1 -9.53 -2.90 -10.00
N GLY A 2 -10.59 -3.73 -9.94
CA GLY A 2 -10.73 -4.74 -8.88
C GLY A 2 -9.52 -5.68 -8.68
N ASN A 3 -8.91 -6.13 -9.79
CA ASN A 3 -7.73 -7.02 -9.77
C ASN A 3 -6.50 -6.35 -9.12
N ASN A 4 -6.26 -5.06 -9.36
CA ASN A 4 -5.10 -4.34 -8.82
C ASN A 4 -5.21 -4.15 -7.31
N ILE A 5 -6.42 -3.88 -6.80
CA ILE A 5 -6.69 -3.75 -5.36
C ILE A 5 -6.42 -5.09 -4.67
N GLU A 6 -6.93 -6.19 -5.22
CA GLU A 6 -6.72 -7.53 -4.67
C GLU A 6 -5.24 -7.91 -4.64
N ILE A 7 -4.50 -7.67 -5.73
CA ILE A 7 -3.05 -7.88 -5.80
C ILE A 7 -2.32 -7.12 -4.68
N ILE A 8 -2.69 -5.86 -4.44
CA ILE A 8 -2.10 -5.05 -3.35
C ILE A 8 -2.42 -5.64 -1.97
N LEU A 9 -3.69 -5.98 -1.71
CA LEU A 9 -4.12 -6.50 -0.41
C LEU A 9 -3.46 -7.86 -0.10
N GLU A 10 -3.36 -8.74 -1.09
CA GLU A 10 -2.63 -10.01 -0.95
C GLU A 10 -1.13 -9.78 -0.74
N LYS A 11 -0.53 -8.85 -1.48
CA LYS A 11 0.90 -8.55 -1.32
C LYS A 11 1.22 -8.07 0.09
N ILE A 12 0.37 -7.22 0.68
CA ILE A 12 0.56 -6.68 2.03
C ILE A 12 0.69 -7.79 3.08
N LYS A 13 -0.04 -8.91 2.93
CA LYS A 13 0.04 -10.06 3.85
C LYS A 13 1.39 -10.78 3.80
N THR A 14 2.12 -10.65 2.68
CA THR A 14 3.39 -11.34 2.43
C THR A 14 4.62 -10.47 2.68
N LEU A 15 4.45 -9.16 2.85
CA LEU A 15 5.56 -8.24 3.01
C LEU A 15 6.23 -8.38 4.40
N PRO A 16 7.56 -8.17 4.47
CA PRO A 16 8.24 -8.14 5.75
C PRO A 16 7.68 -7.02 6.62
N VAL A 17 7.32 -7.37 7.85
CA VAL A 17 6.75 -6.46 8.83
C VAL A 17 7.88 -5.80 9.63
N ILE A 18 7.92 -4.48 9.60
CA ILE A 18 8.80 -3.65 10.42
C ILE A 18 8.10 -3.41 11.76
N LYS A 19 8.72 -3.81 12.86
CA LYS A 19 8.21 -3.54 14.21
C LYS A 19 8.65 -2.15 14.66
N SER A 20 7.68 -1.29 15.01
CA SER A 20 7.92 0.05 15.54
C SER A 20 7.14 0.22 16.84
N GLY A 21 7.78 -0.08 17.96
CA GLY A 21 7.12 -0.13 19.27
C GLY A 21 5.99 -1.17 19.28
N LYS A 22 4.74 -0.72 19.52
CA LYS A 22 3.54 -1.57 19.47
C LYS A 22 2.96 -1.74 18.07
N GLN A 23 3.44 -0.98 17.09
CA GLN A 23 2.94 -1.00 15.72
C GLN A 23 3.70 -2.00 14.85
N SER A 24 2.96 -2.62 13.93
CA SER A 24 3.48 -3.46 12.86
C SER A 24 3.28 -2.73 11.55
N ILE A 25 4.36 -2.27 10.93
CA ILE A 25 4.31 -1.42 9.73
C ILE A 25 4.87 -2.19 8.54
N ILE A 26 4.23 -2.06 7.38
CA ILE A 26 4.78 -2.53 6.10
C ILE A 26 5.07 -1.34 5.20
N SER A 27 6.02 -1.52 4.29
CA SER A 27 6.24 -0.61 3.17
C SER A 27 5.96 -1.32 1.86
N LEU A 28 5.12 -0.73 1.01
CA LEU A 28 4.75 -1.28 -0.29
C LEU A 28 4.94 -0.21 -1.37
N SER A 29 5.66 -0.53 -2.45
CA SER A 29 5.76 0.30 -3.65
C SER A 29 5.11 -0.34 -4.88
N SER A 30 4.89 0.47 -5.91
CA SER A 30 4.42 0.01 -7.23
C SER A 30 5.27 -1.14 -7.79
N SER A 31 6.59 -1.09 -7.59
CA SER A 31 7.52 -2.14 -8.00
C SER A 31 7.32 -3.46 -7.25
N ASN A 32 6.84 -3.44 -6.00
CA ASN A 32 6.61 -4.69 -5.24
C ASN A 32 5.44 -5.52 -5.77
N VAL A 33 4.49 -4.87 -6.44
CA VAL A 33 3.28 -5.47 -7.04
C VAL A 33 3.32 -5.51 -8.56
N ASN A 34 4.43 -5.08 -9.18
CA ASN A 34 4.62 -5.02 -10.62
C ASN A 34 3.48 -4.27 -11.35
N LEU A 35 3.01 -3.17 -10.75
CA LEU A 35 2.00 -2.29 -11.32
C LEU A 35 2.64 -1.01 -11.85
N SER A 36 2.00 -0.39 -12.84
CA SER A 36 2.34 0.97 -13.27
C SER A 36 2.11 1.97 -12.11
N ALA A 37 2.77 3.12 -12.14
CA ALA A 37 2.56 4.15 -11.11
C ALA A 37 1.10 4.65 -11.07
N GLU A 38 0.44 4.70 -12.23
CA GLU A 38 -0.97 5.08 -12.35
C GLU A 38 -1.90 4.01 -11.76
N ASP A 39 -1.73 2.74 -12.16
CA ASP A 39 -2.53 1.64 -11.62
C ASP A 39 -2.36 1.48 -10.11
N PHE A 40 -1.13 1.66 -9.62
CA PHE A 40 -0.83 1.62 -8.20
C PHE A 40 -1.47 2.81 -7.48
N ASN A 41 -1.35 4.02 -8.02
CA ASN A 41 -1.98 5.22 -7.46
C ASN A 41 -3.48 5.01 -7.27
N ASP A 42 -4.18 4.64 -8.33
CA ASP A 42 -5.64 4.52 -8.33
C ASP A 42 -6.13 3.45 -7.34
N ALA A 43 -5.42 2.33 -7.27
CA ALA A 43 -5.74 1.26 -6.33
C ALA A 43 -5.48 1.68 -4.87
N ILE A 44 -4.40 2.42 -4.61
CA ILE A 44 -4.08 2.95 -3.28
C ILE A 44 -5.10 4.01 -2.85
N GLU A 45 -5.47 4.93 -3.73
CA GLU A 45 -6.50 5.94 -3.44
C GLU A 45 -7.82 5.26 -3.07
N TYR A 46 -8.23 4.24 -3.82
CA TYR A 46 -9.42 3.45 -3.47
C TYR A 46 -9.30 2.76 -2.11
N ILE A 47 -8.16 2.10 -1.82
CA ILE A 47 -7.90 1.45 -0.52
C ILE A 47 -7.99 2.45 0.63
N TRP A 48 -7.48 3.67 0.41
CA TRP A 48 -7.51 4.74 1.40
C TRP A 48 -8.94 5.26 1.62
N GLU A 49 -9.66 5.59 0.55
CA GLU A 49 -11.04 6.09 0.62
C GLU A 49 -11.99 5.11 1.29
N LYS A 50 -11.78 3.80 1.07
CA LYS A 50 -12.57 2.73 1.69
C LYS A 50 -12.06 2.30 3.06
N ALA A 51 -10.98 2.92 3.56
CA ALA A 51 -10.33 2.58 4.82
C ALA A 51 -10.05 1.08 4.98
N LEU A 52 -9.72 0.38 3.89
CA LEU A 52 -9.47 -1.07 3.92
C LEU A 52 -8.20 -1.39 4.72
N ILE A 53 -7.24 -0.46 4.70
CA ILE A 53 -5.99 -0.51 5.45
C ILE A 53 -5.67 0.90 5.94
N LYS A 54 -5.09 0.99 7.14
CA LYS A 54 -4.63 2.25 7.70
C LYS A 54 -3.29 2.66 7.09
N ILE A 55 -3.34 3.56 6.11
CA ILE A 55 -2.16 4.18 5.50
C ILE A 55 -1.64 5.28 6.43
N LEU A 56 -0.35 5.19 6.79
CA LEU A 56 0.32 6.14 7.69
C LEU A 56 1.06 7.23 6.92
N LYS A 57 1.67 6.88 5.79
CA LYS A 57 2.44 7.79 4.94
C LYS A 57 2.37 7.32 3.49
N VAL A 58 2.37 8.26 2.56
CA VAL A 58 2.55 8.01 1.13
C VAL A 58 3.78 8.76 0.62
N GLU A 59 4.46 8.18 -0.36
CA GLU A 59 5.48 8.84 -1.17
C GLU A 59 4.97 8.91 -2.60
N ARG A 60 5.14 10.09 -3.20
CA ARG A 60 4.62 10.41 -4.52
C ARG A 60 5.77 10.75 -5.45
N GLU A 61 5.62 10.36 -6.70
CA GLU A 61 6.44 10.84 -7.81
C GLU A 61 5.51 11.60 -8.76
N TYR A 62 5.79 12.89 -8.94
CA TYR A 62 4.86 13.83 -9.57
C TYR A 62 3.46 13.77 -8.92
N LYS A 63 2.45 13.34 -9.67
CA LYS A 63 1.05 13.23 -9.21
C LYS A 63 0.69 11.84 -8.67
N TYR A 64 1.52 10.83 -8.88
CA TYR A 64 1.18 9.44 -8.58
C TYR A 64 1.77 9.02 -7.24
N ILE A 65 0.97 8.35 -6.41
CA ILE A 65 1.49 7.60 -5.26
C ILE A 65 2.33 6.45 -5.83
N ILE A 66 3.57 6.31 -5.37
CA ILE A 66 4.49 5.25 -5.79
C ILE A 66 4.87 4.30 -4.66
N LYS A 67 4.68 4.73 -3.40
CA LYS A 67 4.96 3.92 -2.21
C LYS A 67 4.08 4.34 -1.05
N ILE A 68 3.69 3.37 -0.23
CA ILE A 68 2.93 3.56 1.00
C ILE A 68 3.62 2.90 2.19
N TYR A 69 3.32 3.43 3.38
CA TYR A 69 3.60 2.80 4.65
C TYR A 69 2.26 2.58 5.34
N ALA A 70 1.98 1.34 5.73
CA ALA A 70 0.68 0.98 6.30
C ALA A 70 0.84 0.25 7.64
N ASP A 71 -0.10 0.51 8.53
CA ASP A 71 -0.25 -0.19 9.80
C ASP A 71 -1.02 -1.50 9.58
N VAL A 72 -0.38 -2.60 9.96
CA VAL A 72 -0.93 -3.97 9.92
C VAL A 72 -0.96 -4.60 11.32
N THR A 73 -1.01 -3.76 12.36
CA THR A 73 -1.19 -4.22 13.74
C THR A 73 -2.55 -4.91 13.85
N LYS A 74 -2.55 -6.17 14.30
CA LYS A 74 -3.76 -6.94 14.60
C LYS A 74 -4.39 -6.47 15.90
#